data_AF-A0AAW9EC47-F1
#
_entry.id   AF-A0AAW9EC47-F1
#
_cell.length_a   1.000
_cell.length_b   1.000
_cell.length_c   1.000
_cell.angle_alpha   90.00
_cell.angle_beta   90.00
_cell.angle_gamma   90.00
#
_symmetry.space_group_name_H-M   'P 1'
#
loop_
_entity.id
_entity.type
_entity.pdbx_description
1 polymer ?
#
loop_
_entity_poly.entity_id
_entity_poly.type
_entity_poly.pdbx_seq_one_letter_code
_entity_poly.pdbx_strand_id
1 'polypeptide(L)'
;VLEGVSFALRQGIEVADKAGQHADNITLIGGGARSEYWRQLLADITGKTLDYRQGGDVGPALGAARLAQLAINPAHLSQIILSQPKL
;
A
#
# COMPACT_ATOMS: atom_id res chain seq x y z
N VAL A 1 -15.10 -17.15 0.12
CA VAL A 1 -14.97 -15.78 0.70
C VAL A 1 -13.77 -15.04 0.12
N LEU A 2 -12.55 -15.57 0.22
CA LEU A 2 -11.32 -14.88 -0.24
C LEU A 2 -11.40 -14.39 -1.68
N GLU A 3 -11.78 -15.25 -2.64
CA GLU A 3 -11.91 -14.86 -4.05
C GLU A 3 -12.95 -13.74 -4.26
N GLY A 4 -14.09 -13.81 -3.56
CA GLY A 4 -15.12 -12.77 -3.62
C GLY A 4 -14.61 -11.41 -3.16
N VAL A 5 -13.84 -11.37 -2.07
CA VAL A 5 -13.17 -10.14 -1.60
C VAL A 5 -12.13 -9.67 -2.62
N SER A 6 -11.35 -10.58 -3.19
CA SER A 6 -10.34 -10.26 -4.20
C SER A 6 -10.95 -9.67 -5.48
N PHE A 7 -12.09 -10.19 -5.94
CA PHE A 7 -12.80 -9.63 -7.09
C PHE A 7 -13.36 -8.22 -6.81
N ALA A 8 -13.88 -7.98 -5.60
CA ALA A 8 -14.31 -6.64 -5.21
C ALA A 8 -13.15 -5.64 -5.17
N LEU A 9 -11.98 -6.05 -4.66
CA LEU A 9 -10.77 -5.23 -4.68
C LEU A 9 -10.28 -4.95 -6.11
N ARG A 10 -10.30 -5.96 -6.99
CA ARG A 10 -9.98 -5.79 -8.41
C ARG A 10 -10.87 -4.74 -9.08
N GLN A 11 -12.17 -4.77 -8.81
CA GLN A 11 -13.10 -3.76 -9.34
C GLN A 11 -12.74 -2.34 -8.86
N GLY A 12 -12.37 -2.19 -7.59
CA GLY A 12 -11.89 -0.91 -7.06
C GLY A 12 -10.63 -0.41 -7.78
N ILE A 13 -9.67 -1.30 -8.03
CA ILE A 13 -8.45 -1.00 -8.79
C ILE A 13 -8.79 -0.59 -10.22
N GLU A 14 -9.66 -1.33 -10.92
CA GLU A 14 -10.08 -1.00 -12.28
C GLU A 14 -10.76 0.37 -12.39
N VAL A 15 -11.55 0.76 -11.37
CA VAL A 15 -12.16 2.09 -11.31
C VAL A 15 -11.09 3.17 -11.14
N ALA A 16 -10.10 2.94 -10.27
CA ALA A 16 -8.98 3.86 -10.09
C ALA A 16 -8.14 4.00 -11.37
N ASP A 17 -7.83 2.88 -12.03
CA ASP A 17 -7.13 2.85 -13.32
C ASP A 17 -7.90 3.66 -14.38
N LYS A 18 -9.23 3.48 -14.48
CA LYS A 18 -10.11 4.27 -15.39
C LYS A 18 -10.16 5.76 -15.06
N ALA A 19 -9.93 6.13 -13.80
CA ALA A 19 -9.81 7.52 -13.37
C ALA A 19 -8.42 8.12 -13.64
N GLY A 20 -7.51 7.36 -14.29
CA GLY A 20 -6.15 7.78 -14.63
C GLY A 20 -5.10 7.49 -13.57
N GLN A 21 -5.45 6.80 -12.48
CA GLN A 21 -4.51 6.43 -11.43
C GLN A 21 -3.92 5.05 -11.72
N HIS A 22 -2.91 5.02 -12.58
CA HIS A 22 -2.21 3.78 -12.90
C HIS A 22 -1.11 3.48 -11.88
N ALA A 23 -1.13 2.27 -11.33
CA ALA A 23 -0.10 1.77 -10.44
C ALA A 23 0.50 0.48 -11.01
N ASP A 24 1.83 0.48 -11.21
CA ASP A 24 2.61 -0.69 -11.60
C ASP A 24 2.76 -1.66 -10.42
N ASN A 25 3.00 -1.10 -9.23
CA ASN A 25 3.10 -1.82 -7.97
C ASN A 25 2.11 -1.25 -6.95
N ILE A 26 1.44 -2.14 -6.21
CA ILE A 26 0.53 -1.78 -5.13
C ILE A 26 1.13 -2.26 -3.82
N THR A 27 1.39 -1.32 -2.90
CA THR A 27 1.81 -1.69 -1.54
C THR A 27 0.60 -2.19 -0.75
N LEU A 28 0.75 -3.38 -0.16
CA LEU A 28 -0.31 -4.05 0.60
C LEU A 28 0.02 -4.09 2.09
N ILE A 29 -0.90 -3.60 2.92
CA ILE A 29 -0.77 -3.50 4.38
C ILE A 29 -2.02 -4.02 5.10
N GLY A 30 -1.96 -4.09 6.44
CA GLY A 30 -3.09 -4.45 7.30
C GLY A 30 -3.21 -5.95 7.59
N GLY A 31 -4.16 -6.30 8.45
CA GLY A 31 -4.29 -7.67 8.99
C GLY A 31 -4.56 -8.74 7.93
N GLY A 32 -5.37 -8.43 6.91
CA GLY A 32 -5.68 -9.36 5.81
C GLY A 32 -4.44 -9.73 4.97
N ALA A 33 -3.53 -8.77 4.79
CA ALA A 33 -2.31 -8.94 4.01
C ALA A 33 -1.29 -9.91 4.64
N ARG A 34 -1.47 -10.32 5.92
CA ARG A 34 -0.59 -11.26 6.61
C ARG A 34 -0.58 -12.65 5.96
N SER A 35 -1.67 -13.05 5.29
CA SER A 35 -1.75 -14.33 4.59
C SER A 35 -0.97 -14.27 3.27
N GLU A 36 0.11 -15.03 3.16
CA GLU A 36 0.87 -15.18 1.91
C GLU A 36 0.00 -15.75 0.78
N TYR A 37 -0.79 -16.77 1.09
CA TYR A 37 -1.71 -17.37 0.12
C TYR A 37 -2.70 -16.33 -0.45
N TRP A 38 -3.33 -15.53 0.42
CA TRP A 38 -4.28 -14.53 -0.06
C TRP A 38 -3.59 -13.41 -0.85
N ARG A 39 -2.34 -13.06 -0.50
CA ARG A 39 -1.53 -12.11 -1.29
C ARG A 39 -1.30 -12.62 -2.70
N GLN A 40 -0.87 -13.87 -2.86
CA GLN A 40 -0.65 -14.44 -4.19
C GLN A 40 -1.96 -14.55 -4.98
N LEU A 41 -3.03 -15.05 -4.37
CA LEU A 41 -4.35 -15.11 -4.99
C LEU A 41 -4.84 -13.73 -5.46
N LEU A 42 -4.65 -12.70 -4.64
CA LEU A 42 -5.02 -11.34 -5.00
C LEU A 42 -4.18 -10.84 -6.19
N ALA A 43 -2.86 -11.08 -6.19
CA ALA A 43 -1.97 -10.72 -7.29
C ALA A 43 -2.40 -11.40 -8.61
N ASP A 44 -2.72 -12.70 -8.55
CA ASP A 44 -3.19 -13.47 -9.71
C ASP A 44 -4.52 -12.92 -10.25
N ILE A 45 -5.46 -12.57 -9.36
CA ILE A 45 -6.77 -12.02 -9.74
C ILE A 45 -6.66 -10.60 -10.30
N THR A 46 -5.82 -9.75 -9.70
CA THR A 46 -5.70 -8.35 -10.12
C THR A 46 -4.73 -8.15 -11.28
N GLY A 47 -3.81 -9.09 -11.51
CA GLY A 47 -2.72 -8.96 -12.48
C GLY A 47 -1.73 -7.84 -12.11
N LYS A 48 -1.62 -7.50 -10.82
CA LYS A 48 -0.79 -6.40 -10.31
C LYS A 48 0.31 -6.95 -9.42
N THR A 49 1.47 -6.31 -9.42
CA THR A 49 2.54 -6.60 -8.46
C THR A 49 2.13 -6.09 -7.08
N LEU A 50 2.11 -6.97 -6.07
CA LEU A 50 1.74 -6.63 -4.70
C LEU A 50 2.97 -6.63 -3.78
N ASP A 51 3.39 -5.45 -3.35
CA ASP A 51 4.49 -5.27 -2.40
C ASP A 51 3.94 -5.35 -0.98
N TYR A 52 4.07 -6.51 -0.33
CA TYR A 52 3.78 -6.60 1.10
C TYR A 52 4.83 -5.84 1.90
N ARG A 53 4.39 -5.00 2.85
CA ARG A 53 5.30 -4.28 3.74
C ARG A 53 4.86 -4.39 5.18
N GLN A 54 5.82 -4.52 6.07
CA GLN A 54 5.58 -4.57 7.51
C GLN A 54 5.47 -3.17 8.12
N GLY A 55 4.84 -3.04 9.29
CA GLY A 55 4.80 -1.78 10.04
C GLY A 55 3.67 -0.81 9.63
N GLY A 56 2.71 -1.25 8.82
CA GLY A 56 1.50 -0.47 8.51
C GLY A 56 0.61 -0.17 9.74
N ASP A 57 0.80 -0.89 10.85
CA ASP A 57 0.00 -0.77 12.08
C ASP A 57 0.16 0.59 12.80
N VAL A 58 1.25 1.33 12.53
CA VAL A 58 1.44 2.69 13.08
C VAL A 58 0.49 3.69 12.42
N GLY A 59 0.11 3.41 11.16
CA GLY A 59 -0.96 4.12 10.46
C GLY A 59 -0.78 5.64 10.39
N PRO A 60 -1.87 6.42 10.56
CA PRO A 60 -1.85 7.89 10.40
C PRO A 60 -0.91 8.63 11.36
N ALA A 61 -0.63 8.07 12.53
CA ALA A 61 0.25 8.69 13.52
C ALA A 61 1.69 8.86 13.00
N LEU A 62 2.19 7.88 12.23
CA LEU A 62 3.49 7.98 11.56
C LEU A 62 3.50 9.10 10.52
N GLY A 63 2.40 9.27 9.79
CA GLY A 63 2.23 10.36 8.82
C GLY A 63 2.30 11.74 9.49
N ALA A 64 1.59 11.92 10.61
CA ALA A 64 1.63 13.16 11.38
C ALA A 64 3.04 13.46 11.90
N ALA A 65 3.75 12.46 12.43
CA ALA A 65 5.13 12.61 12.88
C ALA A 65 6.08 12.99 11.74
N ARG A 66 5.92 12.39 10.54
CA ARG A 66 6.70 12.74 9.34
C ARG A 66 6.43 14.17 8.88
N LEU A 67 5.16 14.61 8.90
CA LEU A 67 4.82 16.01 8.58
C LEU A 67 5.46 16.99 9.57
N ALA A 68 5.46 16.68 10.86
CA ALA A 68 6.15 17.49 11.87
C ALA A 68 7.68 17.52 11.64
N GLN A 69 8.29 16.39 11.30
CA GLN A 69 9.71 16.32 10.94
C GLN A 69 10.04 17.16 9.71
N LEU A 70 9.18 17.17 8.69
CA LEU A 70 9.34 18.00 7.50
C LEU A 70 9.30 19.50 7.83
N ALA A 71 8.39 19.91 8.71
CA ALA A 71 8.28 21.31 9.13
C ALA A 71 9.54 21.80 9.87
N ILE A 72 10.18 20.92 10.65
CA ILE A 72 11.38 21.25 11.44
C ILE A 72 12.66 21.10 10.59
N ASN A 73 12.71 20.14 9.66
CA ASN A 73 13.91 19.79 8.89
C ASN A 73 13.65 19.72 7.36
N PRO A 74 13.39 20.87 6.69
CA PRO A 74 13.05 20.89 5.27
C PRO A 74 14.16 20.38 4.34
N ALA A 75 15.43 20.41 4.77
CA ALA A 75 16.56 19.92 3.99
C ALA A 75 16.58 18.37 3.80
N HIS A 76 15.81 17.62 4.58
CA HIS A 76 15.79 16.14 4.58
C HIS A 76 14.51 15.55 3.97
N LEU A 77 13.82 16.32 3.11
CA LEU A 77 12.50 15.98 2.57
C LEU A 77 12.44 14.61 1.90
N SER A 78 13.45 14.27 1.10
CA SER A 78 13.54 12.97 0.41
C SER A 78 13.66 11.80 1.39
N GLN A 79 14.49 11.91 2.43
CA GLN A 79 14.64 10.86 3.45
C GLN A 79 13.36 10.65 4.27
N ILE A 80 12.68 11.75 4.63
CA ILE A 80 11.49 11.69 5.49
C ILE A 80 10.29 11.12 4.72
N ILE A 81 10.08 11.53 3.46
CA ILE A 81 8.92 11.10 2.66
C ILE A 81 9.14 9.72 2.02
N LEU A 82 10.33 9.47 1.46
CA LEU A 82 10.56 8.27 0.64
C LEU A 82 10.99 7.04 1.44
N SER A 83 11.19 7.18 2.77
CA SER A 83 11.49 6.03 3.62
C SER A 83 10.31 5.05 3.63
N GLN A 84 10.43 3.98 2.87
CA GLN A 84 9.42 2.93 2.83
C GLN A 84 9.65 1.93 3.97
N PRO A 85 8.58 1.37 4.55
CA PRO A 85 8.72 0.26 5.47
C PRO A 85 9.36 -0.94 4.78
N LYS A 86 10.00 -1.80 5.56
CA LYS A 86 10.62 -3.03 5.06
C LYS A 86 9.56 -3.91 4.37
N LEU A 87 9.97 -4.53 3.26
CA LEU A 87 9.23 -5.62 2.61
C LEU A 87 9.05 -6.79 3.59
#